data_AF-A0A355SYJ8-F1
#
_entry.id   AF-A0A355SYJ8-F1
#
_cell.length_a   1.000
_cell.length_b   1.000
_cell.length_c   1.000
_cell.angle_alpha   90.00
_cell.angle_beta   90.00
_cell.angle_gamma   90.00
#
_symmetry.space_group_name_H-M   'P 1'
#
loop_
_entity.id
_entity.type
_entity.pdbx_description
1 polymer ?
#
loop_
_entity_poly.entity_id
_entity_poly.type
_entity_poly.pdbx_seq_one_letter_code
_entity_poly.pdbx_strand_id
1 'polypeptide(L)'
;ARDLFIEHGFHGTGIDKILGEAGVSKKTLYTHFRSKDELILAVLKEHDGSFRNHFMRQVEQVSTDPRARLMAVFDVAEAWFETPSFFGCVFINAVGEYSEADTPIRNACRDFKRQMTDFIVRL
;
A
#
# COMPACT_ATOMS: atom_id res chain seq x y z
N ALA A 1 -10.26 -7.87 -0.95
CA ALA A 1 -10.08 -6.64 -1.76
C ALA A 1 -8.61 -6.27 -1.89
N ARG A 2 -7.90 -5.98 -0.77
CA ARG A 2 -6.46 -5.67 -0.79
C ARG A 2 -5.63 -6.65 -1.60
N ASP A 3 -5.73 -7.93 -1.29
CA ASP A 3 -4.88 -8.96 -1.92
C ASP A 3 -5.16 -9.05 -3.42
N LEU A 4 -6.44 -8.98 -3.83
CA LEU A 4 -6.84 -8.91 -5.24
C LEU A 4 -6.29 -7.66 -5.96
N PHE A 5 -6.31 -6.49 -5.32
CA PHE A 5 -5.75 -5.26 -5.91
C PHE A 5 -4.23 -5.33 -6.04
N ILE A 6 -3.54 -5.94 -5.07
CA ILE A 6 -2.08 -6.12 -5.12
C ILE A 6 -1.71 -7.08 -6.26
N GLU A 7 -2.41 -8.20 -6.39
CA GLU A 7 -2.07 -9.25 -7.36
C GLU A 7 -2.52 -8.92 -8.79
N HIS A 8 -3.67 -8.26 -8.96
CA HIS A 8 -4.31 -8.08 -10.26
C HIS A 8 -4.50 -6.62 -10.69
N GLY A 9 -4.00 -5.67 -9.90
CA GLY A 9 -4.17 -4.24 -10.15
C GLY A 9 -5.58 -3.73 -9.82
N PHE A 10 -5.72 -2.41 -9.84
CA PHE A 10 -6.96 -1.72 -9.47
C PHE A 10 -8.01 -1.81 -10.57
N HIS A 11 -7.68 -1.43 -11.80
CA HIS A 11 -8.56 -1.52 -12.95
C HIS A 11 -8.85 -2.98 -13.34
N GLY A 12 -7.85 -3.86 -13.24
CA GLY A 12 -7.98 -5.30 -13.50
C GLY A 12 -8.90 -6.04 -12.53
N THR A 13 -9.14 -5.47 -11.34
CA THR A 13 -10.01 -6.09 -10.33
C THR A 13 -11.42 -5.49 -10.36
N GLY A 14 -12.37 -6.20 -10.94
CA GLY A 14 -13.79 -5.83 -10.91
C GLY A 14 -14.43 -6.02 -9.52
N ILE A 15 -15.52 -5.27 -9.25
CA ILE A 15 -16.29 -5.42 -8.00
C ILE A 15 -16.84 -6.85 -7.87
N ASP A 16 -17.30 -7.47 -8.95
CA ASP A 16 -17.86 -8.82 -8.89
C ASP A 16 -16.83 -9.87 -8.48
N LYS A 17 -15.56 -9.72 -8.89
CA LYS A 17 -14.46 -10.58 -8.41
C LYS A 17 -14.25 -10.44 -6.89
N ILE A 18 -14.32 -9.20 -6.38
CA ILE A 18 -14.19 -8.93 -4.94
C ILE A 18 -15.36 -9.55 -4.17
N LEU A 19 -16.59 -9.41 -4.68
CA LEU A 19 -17.78 -9.97 -4.04
C LEU A 19 -17.73 -11.50 -4.00
N GLY A 20 -17.30 -12.12 -5.10
CA GLY A 20 -17.14 -13.57 -5.19
C GLY A 20 -16.13 -14.12 -4.18
N GLU A 21 -14.97 -13.49 -4.07
CA GLU A 21 -13.92 -13.90 -3.11
C GLU A 21 -14.32 -13.62 -1.66
N ALA A 22 -14.97 -12.50 -1.40
CA ALA A 22 -15.36 -12.10 -0.04
C ALA A 22 -16.64 -12.79 0.46
N GLY A 23 -17.40 -13.46 -0.41
CA GLY A 23 -18.66 -14.11 -0.05
C GLY A 23 -19.75 -13.13 0.42
N VAL A 24 -19.70 -11.87 -0.02
CA VAL A 24 -20.66 -10.81 0.40
C VAL A 24 -21.51 -10.33 -0.77
N SER A 25 -22.70 -9.82 -0.46
CA SER A 25 -23.58 -9.24 -1.47
C SER A 25 -23.08 -7.87 -1.94
N LYS A 26 -23.46 -7.49 -3.17
CA LYS A 26 -23.23 -6.14 -3.71
C LYS A 26 -23.80 -5.06 -2.78
N LYS A 27 -25.01 -5.27 -2.25
CA LYS A 27 -25.65 -4.35 -1.31
C LYS A 27 -24.82 -4.18 -0.04
N THR A 28 -24.26 -5.26 0.51
CA THR A 28 -23.39 -5.23 1.69
C THR A 28 -22.16 -4.37 1.41
N LEU A 29 -21.46 -4.61 0.30
CA LEU A 29 -20.29 -3.82 -0.07
C LEU A 29 -20.62 -2.32 -0.16
N TYR A 30 -21.68 -1.98 -0.90
CA TYR A 30 -22.07 -0.57 -1.09
C TYR A 30 -22.69 0.09 0.15
N THR A 31 -23.00 -0.68 1.19
CA THR A 31 -23.34 -0.11 2.51
C THR A 31 -22.09 0.46 3.20
N HIS A 32 -20.91 -0.10 2.94
CA HIS A 32 -19.64 0.32 3.53
C HIS A 32 -18.82 1.26 2.63
N PHE A 33 -18.92 1.11 1.31
CA PHE A 33 -18.15 1.87 0.33
C PHE A 33 -19.05 2.34 -0.81
N ARG A 34 -19.23 3.64 -0.98
CA ARG A 34 -20.12 4.25 -1.98
C ARG A 34 -19.63 4.02 -3.41
N SER A 35 -18.34 3.76 -3.59
CA SER A 35 -17.73 3.47 -4.89
C SER A 35 -16.56 2.49 -4.76
N LYS A 36 -16.10 1.98 -5.92
CA LYS A 36 -14.86 1.21 -6.00
C LYS A 36 -13.67 2.06 -5.56
N ASP A 37 -13.64 3.34 -5.94
CA ASP A 37 -12.57 4.26 -5.55
C ASP A 37 -12.51 4.46 -4.04
N GLU A 38 -13.67 4.53 -3.35
CA GLU A 38 -13.70 4.60 -1.89
C GLU A 38 -13.14 3.33 -1.24
N LEU A 39 -13.47 2.16 -1.79
CA LEU A 39 -12.87 0.89 -1.36
C LEU A 39 -11.35 0.88 -1.59
N ILE A 40 -10.86 1.40 -2.72
CA ILE A 40 -9.44 1.50 -3.03
C ILE A 40 -8.73 2.42 -2.04
N LEU A 41 -9.29 3.59 -1.75
CA LEU A 41 -8.74 4.51 -0.76
C LEU A 41 -8.66 3.89 0.63
N ALA A 42 -9.70 3.14 1.03
CA ALA A 42 -9.70 2.43 2.30
C ALA A 42 -8.59 1.36 2.37
N VAL A 43 -8.40 0.61 1.29
CA VAL A 43 -7.31 -0.37 1.17
C VAL A 43 -5.94 0.31 1.23
N LEU A 44 -5.72 1.39 0.48
CA LEU A 44 -4.45 2.11 0.48
C LEU A 44 -4.12 2.68 1.86
N LYS A 45 -5.12 3.21 2.58
CA LYS A 45 -4.94 3.76 3.93
C LYS A 45 -4.61 2.66 4.96
N GLU A 46 -5.28 1.52 4.88
CA GLU A 46 -4.98 0.37 5.74
C GLU A 46 -3.59 -0.19 5.46
N HIS A 47 -3.24 -0.32 4.18
CA HIS A 47 -1.94 -0.81 3.76
C HIS A 47 -0.81 0.16 4.12
N ASP A 48 -0.99 1.47 4.00
CA ASP A 48 -0.03 2.50 4.47
C ASP A 48 0.31 2.25 5.94
N GLY A 49 -0.73 2.24 6.80
CA GLY A 49 -0.53 2.08 8.24
C GLY A 49 0.17 0.77 8.62
N SER A 50 -0.22 -0.34 8.00
CA SER A 50 0.39 -1.64 8.31
C SER A 50 1.82 -1.76 7.78
N PHE A 51 2.03 -1.47 6.49
CA PHE A 51 3.33 -1.57 5.83
C PHE A 51 4.36 -0.63 6.46
N ARG A 52 4.02 0.66 6.55
CA ARG A 52 4.96 1.69 6.98
C ARG A 52 5.44 1.47 8.41
N ASN A 53 4.52 1.16 9.32
CA ASN A 53 4.86 0.89 10.72
C ASN A 53 5.74 -0.36 10.87
N HIS A 54 5.48 -1.40 10.08
CA HIS A 54 6.31 -2.61 10.07
C HIS A 54 7.72 -2.31 9.55
N PHE A 55 7.82 -1.65 8.39
CA PHE A 55 9.07 -1.29 7.74
C PHE A 55 9.94 -0.42 8.67
N MET A 56 9.38 0.66 9.21
CA MET A 56 10.10 1.58 10.10
C MET A 56 10.63 0.87 11.34
N ARG A 57 9.79 0.02 11.95
CA ARG A 57 10.18 -0.76 13.13
C ARG A 57 11.35 -1.69 12.83
N GLN A 58 11.32 -2.40 11.70
CA GLN A 58 12.40 -3.31 11.32
C GLN A 58 13.71 -2.54 11.15
N VAL A 59 13.70 -1.40 10.46
CA VAL A 59 14.88 -0.54 10.28
C VAL A 59 15.44 -0.06 11.63
N GLU A 60 14.58 0.46 12.51
CA GLU A 60 15.00 1.02 13.81
C GLU A 60 15.54 -0.03 14.78
N GLN A 61 15.11 -1.29 14.64
CA GLN A 61 15.52 -2.41 15.50
C GLN A 61 16.91 -2.97 15.15
N VAL A 62 17.44 -2.72 13.95
CA VAL A 62 18.74 -3.27 13.52
C VAL A 62 19.90 -2.69 14.33
N SER A 63 19.87 -1.39 14.64
CA SER A 63 20.97 -0.70 15.32
C SER A 63 20.49 0.62 15.93
N THR A 64 21.27 1.18 16.86
CA THR A 64 21.11 2.58 17.32
C THR A 64 21.99 3.56 16.55
N ASP A 65 22.92 3.08 15.72
CA ASP A 65 23.77 3.92 14.87
C ASP A 65 23.00 4.42 13.62
N PRO A 66 22.92 5.74 13.37
CA PRO A 66 22.24 6.32 12.21
C PRO A 66 22.69 5.73 10.86
N ARG A 67 24.00 5.55 10.69
CA ARG A 67 24.54 5.04 9.41
C ARG A 67 24.12 3.59 9.18
N ALA A 68 24.19 2.76 10.21
CA ALA A 68 23.71 1.38 10.15
C ALA A 68 22.20 1.32 9.85
N ARG A 69 21.38 2.19 10.45
CA ARG A 69 19.94 2.27 10.15
C ARG A 69 19.66 2.68 8.71
N LEU A 70 20.41 3.64 8.18
CA LEU A 70 20.28 4.04 6.78
C LEU A 70 20.57 2.87 5.83
N MET A 71 21.58 2.06 6.14
CA MET A 71 21.87 0.85 5.36
C MET A 71 20.77 -0.21 5.52
N ALA A 72 20.22 -0.38 6.73
CA ALA A 72 19.14 -1.33 7.00
C ALA A 72 17.85 -1.05 6.18
N VAL A 73 17.63 0.18 5.70
CA VAL A 73 16.53 0.48 4.77
C VAL A 73 16.58 -0.42 3.53
N PHE A 74 17.77 -0.69 3.01
CA PHE A 74 17.95 -1.54 1.83
C PHE A 74 17.72 -3.02 2.16
N ASP A 75 18.27 -3.50 3.28
CA ASP A 75 18.11 -4.89 3.72
C ASP A 75 16.62 -5.23 4.00
N VAL A 76 15.90 -4.32 4.67
CA VAL A 76 14.47 -4.48 4.95
C VAL A 76 13.64 -4.43 3.65
N ALA A 77 14.04 -3.59 2.70
CA ALA A 77 13.39 -3.54 1.39
C ALA A 77 13.63 -4.84 0.59
N GLU A 78 14.85 -5.37 0.59
CA GLU A 78 15.20 -6.64 -0.04
C GLU A 78 14.37 -7.79 0.54
N ALA A 79 14.32 -7.91 1.86
CA ALA A 79 13.50 -8.93 2.53
C ALA A 79 12.01 -8.84 2.14
N TRP A 80 11.49 -7.63 1.95
CA TRP A 80 10.12 -7.43 1.44
C TRP A 80 9.97 -7.86 -0.03
N PHE A 81 10.94 -7.50 -0.89
CA PHE A 81 10.95 -7.87 -2.31
C PHE A 81 10.98 -9.39 -2.53
N GLU A 82 11.63 -10.14 -1.64
CA GLU A 82 11.72 -11.60 -1.71
C GLU A 82 10.46 -12.33 -1.22
N THR A 83 9.46 -11.61 -0.69
CA THR A 83 8.21 -12.26 -0.27
C THR A 83 7.42 -12.79 -1.47
N PRO A 84 6.79 -13.98 -1.37
CA PRO A 84 5.95 -14.52 -2.46
C PRO A 84 4.76 -13.61 -2.82
N SER A 85 4.36 -12.74 -1.90
CA SER A 85 3.30 -11.74 -2.07
C SER A 85 3.77 -10.43 -2.70
N PHE A 86 5.03 -10.35 -3.18
CA PHE A 86 5.55 -9.14 -3.79
C PHE A 86 5.11 -9.01 -5.25
N PHE A 87 4.12 -8.15 -5.47
CA PHE A 87 3.66 -7.74 -6.80
C PHE A 87 4.01 -6.28 -7.09
N GLY A 88 5.13 -5.80 -6.54
CA GLY A 88 5.51 -4.39 -6.54
C GLY A 88 4.88 -3.59 -5.40
N CYS A 89 5.23 -2.30 -5.36
CA CYS A 89 4.66 -1.38 -4.38
C CYS A 89 3.25 -0.98 -4.80
N VAL A 90 2.26 -1.27 -3.95
CA VAL A 90 0.85 -0.96 -4.24
C VAL A 90 0.61 0.53 -4.55
N PHE A 91 1.38 1.44 -3.95
CA PHE A 91 1.28 2.88 -4.20
C PHE A 91 1.87 3.29 -5.54
N ILE A 92 2.96 2.65 -5.99
CA ILE A 92 3.54 2.88 -7.32
C ILE A 92 2.59 2.35 -8.39
N ASN A 93 2.05 1.13 -8.19
CA ASN A 93 1.09 0.53 -9.09
C ASN A 93 -0.18 1.39 -9.20
N ALA A 94 -0.69 1.90 -8.08
CA ALA A 94 -1.82 2.82 -8.06
C ALA A 94 -1.55 4.08 -8.89
N VAL A 95 -0.36 4.69 -8.77
CA VAL A 95 -0.01 5.87 -9.58
C VAL A 95 0.11 5.53 -11.07
N GLY A 96 0.56 4.32 -11.41
CA GLY A 96 0.61 3.83 -12.79
C GLY A 96 -0.78 3.67 -13.42
N GLU A 97 -1.77 3.30 -12.63
CA GLU A 97 -3.16 3.13 -13.09
C GLU A 97 -3.96 4.44 -13.04
N TYR A 98 -3.72 5.30 -12.05
CA TYR A 98 -4.42 6.57 -11.85
C TYR A 98 -3.50 7.75 -12.20
N SER A 99 -3.42 8.08 -13.50
CA SER A 99 -2.48 9.08 -14.03
C SER A 99 -2.89 10.54 -13.82
N GLU A 100 -4.19 10.80 -13.62
CA GLU A 100 -4.70 12.16 -13.44
C GLU A 100 -4.15 12.80 -12.15
N ALA A 101 -3.62 14.02 -12.29
CA ALA A 101 -3.13 14.78 -11.15
C ALA A 101 -4.28 15.07 -10.16
N ASP A 102 -3.93 15.12 -8.87
CA ASP A 102 -4.80 15.56 -7.76
C ASP A 102 -6.10 14.76 -7.53
N THR A 103 -6.12 13.48 -7.93
CA THR A 103 -7.15 12.54 -7.47
C THR A 103 -6.92 12.14 -6.00
N PRO A 104 -7.98 11.78 -5.24
CA PRO A 104 -7.84 11.26 -3.88
C PRO A 104 -6.85 10.08 -3.78
N ILE A 105 -6.83 9.20 -4.79
CA ILE A 105 -5.94 8.03 -4.83
C ILE A 105 -4.48 8.48 -4.98
N ARG A 106 -4.17 9.38 -5.92
CA ARG A 106 -2.80 9.93 -6.04
C ARG A 106 -2.38 10.70 -4.80
N ASN A 107 -3.30 11.40 -4.14
CA ASN A 107 -2.99 12.13 -2.90
C ASN A 107 -2.61 11.17 -1.78
N ALA A 108 -3.32 10.06 -1.61
CA ALA A 108 -2.94 9.00 -0.66
C ALA A 108 -1.55 8.42 -0.98
N CYS A 109 -1.24 8.16 -2.26
CA CYS A 109 0.09 7.68 -2.67
C CYS A 109 1.20 8.71 -2.38
N ARG A 110 0.91 10.00 -2.60
CA ARG A 110 1.83 11.11 -2.30
C ARG A 110 2.09 11.21 -0.80
N ASP A 111 1.06 11.06 0.02
CA ASP A 111 1.16 11.09 1.47
C ASP A 111 2.00 9.92 2.01
N PHE A 112 1.80 8.71 1.48
CA PHE A 112 2.66 7.57 1.80
C PHE A 112 4.12 7.85 1.47
N LYS A 113 4.40 8.30 0.23
CA LYS A 113 5.76 8.58 -0.23
C LYS A 113 6.43 9.67 0.63
N ARG A 114 5.71 10.72 0.99
CA ARG A 114 6.20 11.78 1.88
C ARG A 114 6.60 11.22 3.23
N GLN A 115 5.72 10.43 3.87
CA GLN A 115 5.99 9.85 5.19
C GLN A 115 7.20 8.91 5.20
N MET A 116 7.38 8.10 4.15
CA MET A 116 8.56 7.25 4.00
C MET A 116 9.85 8.08 3.85
N THR A 117 9.83 9.12 3.02
CA THR A 117 10.97 10.02 2.83
C THR A 117 11.31 10.77 4.12
N ASP A 118 10.30 11.31 4.81
CA ASP A 118 10.49 12.05 6.07
C ASP A 118 11.14 11.18 7.15
N PHE A 119 10.82 9.89 7.19
CA PHE A 119 11.48 8.95 8.08
C PHE A 119 12.94 8.71 7.71
N ILE A 120 13.24 8.44 6.43
CA ILE A 120 14.62 8.21 5.98
C ILE A 120 15.50 9.43 6.25
N VAL A 121 14.96 10.65 6.08
CA VAL A 121 15.67 11.91 6.37
C VAL A 121 15.96 12.08 7.87
N ARG A 122 15.20 11.41 8.76
CA ARG A 122 15.35 11.48 10.22
C ARG A 122 16.19 10.35 10.82
N LEU A 123 16.57 9.34 10.03
CA LEU A 123 17.43 8.24 10.47
C LEU A 123 18.82 8.75 10.86
#